data_AF-A0A1X2GLQ5-F1
#
_entry.id   AF-A0A1X2GLQ5-F1
#
_cell.length_a   1.000
_cell.length_b   1.000
_cell.length_c   1.000
_cell.angle_alpha   90.00
_cell.angle_beta   90.00
_cell.angle_gamma   90.00
#
_symmetry.space_group_name_H-M   'P 1'
#
loop_
_entity.id
_entity.type
_entity.pdbx_description
1 polymer ?
#
loop_
_entity_poly.entity_id
_entity_poly.type
_entity_poly.pdbx_seq_one_letter_code
_entity_poly.pdbx_strand_id
1 'polypeptide(L)'
;LPGTDDSTRRVLYKVYGVMNKVQAVSAVGFSTFAVVHGLQIVSGVFGAEAADHTLLLTRPFYQDEHMEGLMVTGSLVCHVASGLIKNAIQAKVQVSSEKTKTTHYHGPAGVVLVPLVLVHYYLVRGIPLRWMGDSAFVDFSIVAWGLQNRPVLTWSLHTLLL
;
A
#
# COMPACT_ATOMS: atom_id res chain seq x y z
N LEU A 1 1.82 0.97 33.80
CA LEU A 1 2.25 -0.29 34.45
C LEU A 1 3.41 0.00 35.41
N PRO A 2 3.29 -0.28 36.72
CA PRO A 2 4.44 -0.27 37.62
C PRO A 2 5.30 -1.51 37.32
N GLY A 3 6.56 -1.32 36.91
CA GLY A 3 7.53 -2.43 36.78
C GLY A 3 8.27 -2.60 35.45
N THR A 4 8.12 -1.73 34.44
CA THR A 4 9.06 -1.76 33.30
C THR A 4 10.36 -1.06 33.70
N ASP A 5 11.45 -1.83 33.76
CA ASP A 5 12.81 -1.31 33.98
C ASP A 5 13.12 -0.12 33.04
N ASP A 6 13.84 0.90 33.54
CA ASP A 6 14.20 2.11 32.79
C ASP A 6 14.95 1.77 31.50
N SER A 7 15.75 0.70 31.54
CA SER A 7 16.45 0.17 30.36
C SER A 7 15.48 -0.26 29.25
N THR A 8 14.37 -0.92 29.61
CA THR A 8 13.36 -1.43 28.68
C THR A 8 12.63 -0.26 28.01
N ARG A 9 12.24 0.75 28.79
CA ARG A 9 11.60 1.96 28.25
C ARG A 9 12.52 2.66 27.25
N ARG A 10 13.81 2.81 27.57
CA ARG A 10 14.81 3.43 26.70
C ARG A 10 14.96 2.70 25.37
N VAL A 11 15.01 1.36 25.39
CA VAL A 11 15.06 0.53 24.18
C VAL A 11 13.79 0.73 23.34
N LEU A 12 12.61 0.68 23.96
CA LEU A 12 11.34 0.87 23.26
C LEU A 12 11.24 2.25 22.57
N TYR A 13 11.73 3.31 23.21
CA TYR A 13 11.78 4.64 22.57
C TYR A 13 12.75 4.71 21.39
N LYS A 14 13.92 4.05 21.49
CA LYS A 14 14.85 3.95 20.35
C LYS A 14 14.22 3.20 19.18
N VAL A 15 13.59 2.06 19.44
CA VAL A 15 12.89 1.27 18.42
C VAL A 15 11.76 2.10 17.80
N TYR A 16 10.95 2.77 18.62
CA TYR A 16 9.88 3.65 18.15
C TYR A 16 10.42 4.74 17.19
N GLY A 17 11.53 5.38 17.55
CA GLY A 17 12.17 6.40 16.71
C GLY A 17 12.66 5.84 15.37
N VAL A 18 13.27 4.65 15.36
CA VAL A 18 13.70 3.96 14.13
C VAL A 18 12.49 3.59 13.27
N MET A 19 11.46 2.98 13.86
CA MET A 19 10.23 2.61 13.14
C MET A 19 9.53 3.83 12.56
N ASN A 20 9.57 4.97 13.23
CA ASN A 20 9.00 6.21 12.70
C ASN A 20 9.71 6.68 11.42
N LYS A 21 11.05 6.56 11.38
CA LYS A 21 11.83 6.87 10.18
C LYS A 21 11.53 5.88 9.06
N VAL A 22 11.49 4.57 9.37
CA VAL A 22 11.16 3.52 8.40
C VAL A 22 9.79 3.77 7.78
N GLN A 23 8.76 4.01 8.60
CA GLN A 23 7.40 4.27 8.14
C GLN A 23 7.32 5.47 7.20
N ALA A 24 8.08 6.54 7.49
CA ALA A 24 8.10 7.76 6.69
C ALA A 24 8.83 7.56 5.36
N VAL A 25 10.00 6.94 5.37
CA VAL A 25 10.78 6.66 4.14
C VAL A 25 10.02 5.69 3.24
N SER A 26 9.43 4.64 3.80
CA SER A 26 8.67 3.68 3.03
C SER A 26 7.36 4.28 2.48
N ALA A 27 6.76 5.25 3.18
CA ALA A 27 5.61 5.99 2.65
C ALA A 27 5.97 6.77 1.38
N VAL A 28 7.15 7.40 1.32
CA VAL A 28 7.61 8.11 0.11
C VAL A 28 7.68 7.14 -1.08
N GLY A 29 8.29 5.97 -0.91
CA GLY A 29 8.38 4.96 -1.97
C GLY A 29 7.00 4.48 -2.45
N PHE A 30 6.10 4.15 -1.51
CA PHE A 30 4.75 3.70 -1.85
C PHE A 30 3.92 4.81 -2.52
N SER A 31 4.06 6.06 -2.07
CA SER A 31 3.37 7.21 -2.67
C SER A 31 3.86 7.49 -4.09
N THR A 32 5.16 7.34 -4.36
CA THR A 32 5.70 7.45 -5.73
C THR A 32 5.05 6.41 -6.64
N PHE A 33 4.99 5.15 -6.21
CA PHE A 33 4.25 4.11 -6.92
C PHE A 33 2.77 4.49 -7.13
N ALA A 34 2.08 4.91 -6.07
CA ALA A 34 0.65 5.22 -6.12
C ALA A 34 0.32 6.33 -7.12
N VAL A 35 1.17 7.37 -7.22
CA VAL A 35 1.02 8.43 -8.22
C VAL A 35 1.16 7.87 -9.63
N VAL A 36 2.23 7.12 -9.90
CA VAL A 36 2.50 6.56 -11.24
C VAL A 36 1.42 5.56 -11.64
N HIS A 37 0.98 4.70 -10.72
CA HIS A 37 -0.11 3.75 -10.91
C HIS A 37 -1.45 4.46 -11.14
N GLY A 38 -1.73 5.53 -10.39
CA GLY A 38 -2.94 6.34 -10.53
C GLY A 38 -3.10 6.98 -11.92
N LEU A 39 -2.00 7.27 -12.62
CA LEU A 39 -2.05 7.77 -14.01
C LEU A 39 -2.73 6.77 -14.97
N GLN A 40 -2.49 5.46 -14.77
CA GLN A 40 -3.11 4.41 -15.58
C GLN A 40 -4.63 4.34 -15.34
N ILE A 41 -5.06 4.56 -14.10
CA ILE A 41 -6.48 4.57 -13.73
C ILE A 41 -7.19 5.80 -14.32
N VAL A 42 -6.58 6.98 -14.15
CA VAL A 42 -7.15 8.25 -14.67
C VAL A 42 -7.24 8.22 -16.19
N SER A 43 -6.25 7.66 -16.88
CA SER A 43 -6.29 7.51 -18.34
C SER A 43 -7.39 6.55 -18.82
N GLY A 44 -7.83 5.62 -17.97
CA GLY A 44 -8.99 4.76 -18.23
C GLY A 44 -10.31 5.52 -18.45
N VAL A 45 -10.42 6.77 -17.98
CA VAL A 45 -11.56 7.66 -18.28
C VAL A 45 -11.65 7.95 -19.79
N PHE A 46 -10.53 7.89 -20.50
CA PHE A 46 -10.44 8.10 -21.95
C PHE A 46 -10.51 6.78 -22.74
N GLY A 47 -10.72 5.65 -22.08
CA GLY A 47 -10.83 4.32 -22.68
C GLY A 47 -9.68 3.39 -22.33
N ALA A 48 -9.87 2.09 -22.60
CA ALA A 48 -8.90 1.05 -22.28
C ALA A 48 -7.56 1.24 -22.99
N GLU A 49 -7.57 1.66 -24.26
CA GLU A 49 -6.37 1.92 -25.05
C GLU A 49 -5.50 3.04 -24.45
N ALA A 50 -6.12 4.12 -23.95
CA ALA A 50 -5.41 5.20 -23.29
C ALA A 50 -4.76 4.75 -21.96
N ALA A 51 -5.46 3.88 -21.22
CA ALA A 51 -4.93 3.27 -20.01
C ALA A 51 -3.77 2.32 -20.30
N ASP A 52 -3.88 1.47 -21.33
CA ASP A 52 -2.82 0.57 -21.77
C ASP A 52 -1.59 1.32 -22.25
N HIS A 53 -1.77 2.38 -23.05
CA HIS A 53 -0.67 3.23 -23.47
C HIS A 53 0.05 3.88 -22.27
N THR A 54 -0.72 4.37 -21.30
CA THR A 54 -0.15 4.93 -20.05
C THR A 54 0.53 3.84 -19.21
N LEU A 55 -0.01 2.63 -19.18
CA LEU A 55 0.59 1.48 -18.50
C LEU A 55 1.94 1.13 -19.13
N LEU A 56 2.02 1.04 -20.45
CA LEU A 56 3.28 0.79 -21.17
C LEU A 56 4.31 1.89 -20.94
N LEU A 57 3.88 3.16 -20.93
CA LEU A 57 4.76 4.31 -20.64
C LEU A 57 5.30 4.28 -19.20
N THR A 58 4.49 3.84 -18.25
CA THR A 58 4.83 3.87 -16.82
C THR A 58 5.50 2.59 -16.32
N ARG A 59 5.34 1.48 -17.03
CA ARG A 59 5.91 0.16 -16.71
C ARG A 59 7.40 0.20 -16.37
N PRO A 60 8.29 0.88 -17.12
CA PRO A 60 9.72 0.94 -16.80
C PRO A 60 10.03 1.58 -15.45
N PHE A 61 9.16 2.40 -14.89
CA PHE A 61 9.42 3.10 -13.63
C PHE A 61 9.22 2.23 -12.40
N TYR A 62 8.32 1.23 -12.44
CA TYR A 62 8.00 0.45 -11.23
C TYR A 62 7.69 -1.03 -11.45
N GLN A 63 7.50 -1.50 -12.70
CA GLN A 63 7.22 -2.91 -13.03
C GLN A 63 8.44 -3.64 -13.60
N ASP A 64 9.65 -3.10 -13.40
CA ASP A 64 10.90 -3.83 -13.66
C ASP A 64 11.09 -4.95 -12.62
N GLU A 65 11.79 -6.03 -12.98
CA GLU A 65 11.84 -7.32 -12.26
C GLU A 65 12.15 -7.15 -10.75
N HIS A 66 13.00 -6.19 -10.40
CA HIS A 66 13.36 -5.91 -9.01
C HIS A 66 12.65 -4.69 -8.44
N MET A 67 12.24 -3.74 -9.29
CA MET A 67 11.67 -2.48 -8.86
C MET A 67 10.26 -2.65 -8.30
N GLU A 68 9.47 -3.56 -8.84
CA GLU A 68 8.12 -3.84 -8.33
C GLU A 68 8.18 -4.40 -6.90
N GLY A 69 9.08 -5.36 -6.68
CA GLY A 69 9.29 -5.95 -5.36
C GLY A 69 9.77 -4.93 -4.33
N LEU A 70 10.61 -3.97 -4.73
CA LEU A 70 11.23 -3.01 -3.82
C LEU A 70 10.32 -1.79 -3.56
N MET A 71 9.84 -1.15 -4.63
CA MET A 71 9.03 0.08 -4.54
C MET A 71 7.57 -0.16 -4.21
N VAL A 72 6.98 -1.29 -4.61
CA VAL A 72 5.56 -1.57 -4.35
C VAL A 72 5.43 -2.44 -3.11
N THR A 73 5.92 -3.68 -3.18
CA THR A 73 5.75 -4.65 -2.09
C THR A 73 6.60 -4.28 -0.88
N GLY A 74 7.88 -3.98 -1.07
CA GLY A 74 8.82 -3.68 -0.01
C GLY A 74 8.45 -2.42 0.77
N SER A 75 8.10 -1.35 0.07
CA SER A 75 7.67 -0.09 0.69
C SER A 75 6.36 -0.24 1.49
N LEU A 76 5.36 -0.94 0.92
CA LEU A 76 4.09 -1.21 1.59
C LEU A 76 4.27 -2.06 2.84
N VAL A 77 5.02 -3.17 2.73
CA VAL A 77 5.30 -4.07 3.86
C VAL A 77 6.04 -3.32 4.96
N CYS A 78 7.09 -2.57 4.62
CA CYS A 78 7.82 -1.75 5.59
C CYS A 78 6.92 -0.71 6.26
N HIS A 79 6.04 -0.06 5.50
CA HIS A 79 5.12 0.95 6.01
C HIS A 79 4.12 0.35 7.02
N VAL A 80 3.44 -0.72 6.64
CA VAL A 80 2.45 -1.38 7.49
C VAL A 80 3.11 -1.98 8.73
N ALA A 81 4.22 -2.71 8.57
CA ALA A 81 4.91 -3.34 9.68
C ALA A 81 5.42 -2.32 10.71
N SER A 82 6.08 -1.24 10.25
CA SER A 82 6.57 -0.19 11.15
C SER A 82 5.43 0.55 11.87
N GLY A 83 4.30 0.77 11.20
CA GLY A 83 3.08 1.32 11.81
C GLY A 83 2.49 0.42 12.91
N LEU A 84 2.38 -0.89 12.64
CA LEU A 84 1.90 -1.87 13.62
C LEU A 84 2.83 -1.94 14.84
N ILE A 85 4.14 -1.97 14.64
CA ILE A 85 5.14 -1.99 15.72
C ILE A 85 5.02 -0.72 16.57
N LYS A 86 4.89 0.46 15.95
CA LYS A 86 4.68 1.72 16.67
C LYS A 86 3.42 1.70 17.52
N ASN A 87 2.30 1.25 16.96
CA ASN A 87 1.04 1.13 17.67
C ASN A 87 1.16 0.18 18.88
N ALA A 88 1.85 -0.94 18.71
CA ALA A 88 2.11 -1.89 19.80
C ALA A 88 3.01 -1.29 20.90
N ILE A 89 4.05 -0.52 20.54
CA ILE A 89 4.92 0.15 21.52
C ILE A 89 4.15 1.22 22.29
N GLN A 90 3.35 2.04 21.61
CA GLN A 90 2.53 3.07 22.26
C GLN A 90 1.54 2.46 23.26
N ALA A 91 0.88 1.35 22.88
CA ALA A 91 -0.02 0.62 23.76
C ALA A 91 0.70 0.07 25.01
N LYS A 92 1.93 -0.44 24.86
CA LYS A 92 2.72 -0.98 25.97
C LYS A 92 3.25 0.08 26.92
N VAL A 93 3.76 1.20 26.39
CA VAL A 93 4.42 2.25 27.19
C VAL A 93 3.41 3.25 27.76
N GLN A 94 2.12 3.14 27.40
CA GLN A 94 1.07 4.11 27.74
C GLN A 94 1.56 5.53 27.46
N VAL A 95 2.22 5.72 26.31
CA VAL A 95 2.66 7.05 25.90
C VAL A 95 1.39 7.87 25.78
N SER A 96 1.19 8.78 26.74
CA SER A 96 0.18 9.83 26.63
C SER A 96 0.65 10.72 25.50
N SER A 97 0.33 10.31 24.28
CA SER A 97 0.42 11.19 23.13
C SER A 97 -0.56 12.29 23.45
N GLU A 98 -0.07 13.48 23.83
CA GLU A 98 -0.78 14.68 23.43
C GLU A 98 -1.04 14.47 21.94
N LYS A 99 -2.31 14.23 21.60
CA LYS A 99 -2.72 13.98 20.22
C LYS A 99 -2.45 15.28 19.48
N THR A 100 -1.24 15.44 18.95
CA THR A 100 -1.03 16.34 17.83
C THR A 100 -2.08 15.93 16.80
N LYS A 101 -2.94 16.87 16.40
CA LYS A 101 -4.12 16.70 15.54
C LYS A 101 -3.79 16.24 14.11
N THR A 102 -2.76 15.43 13.93
CA THR A 102 -2.38 14.87 12.64
C THR A 102 -3.29 13.68 12.37
N THR A 103 -4.37 13.98 11.65
CA THR A 103 -5.31 13.11 10.91
C THR A 103 -5.93 11.97 11.73
N HIS A 104 -7.08 12.25 12.36
CA HIS A 104 -7.91 11.26 13.05
C HIS A 104 -8.33 10.06 12.17
N TYR A 105 -8.27 10.20 10.85
CA TYR A 105 -8.59 9.15 9.90
C TYR A 105 -7.42 8.23 9.53
N HIS A 106 -6.16 8.54 9.85
CA HIS A 106 -5.03 7.74 9.34
C HIS A 106 -5.01 6.30 9.88
N GLY A 107 -5.30 6.12 11.17
CA GLY A 107 -5.39 4.78 11.79
C GLY A 107 -6.53 3.94 11.19
N PRO A 108 -7.79 4.42 11.22
CA PRO A 108 -8.91 3.72 10.61
C PRO A 108 -8.73 3.46 9.11
N ALA A 109 -8.19 4.42 8.35
CA ALA A 109 -7.91 4.26 6.93
C ALA A 109 -6.95 3.10 6.69
N GLY A 110 -5.88 2.97 7.47
CA GLY A 110 -4.95 1.84 7.35
C GLY A 110 -5.62 0.47 7.56
N VAL A 111 -6.53 0.37 8.53
CA VAL A 111 -7.27 -0.88 8.80
C VAL A 111 -8.16 -1.31 7.62
N VAL A 112 -8.73 -0.33 6.90
CA VAL A 112 -9.58 -0.58 5.72
C VAL A 112 -8.74 -0.79 4.46
N LEU A 113 -7.71 0.02 4.24
CA LEU A 113 -6.89 -0.01 3.02
C LEU A 113 -6.02 -1.26 2.92
N VAL A 114 -5.46 -1.77 4.02
CA VAL A 114 -4.60 -2.96 4.00
C VAL A 114 -5.31 -4.18 3.37
N PRO A 115 -6.50 -4.62 3.82
CA PRO A 115 -7.18 -5.75 3.19
C PRO A 115 -7.62 -5.45 1.75
N LEU A 116 -8.02 -4.21 1.43
CA LEU A 116 -8.38 -3.83 0.07
C LEU A 116 -7.20 -3.95 -0.89
N VAL A 117 -6.01 -3.48 -0.48
CA VAL A 117 -4.78 -3.60 -1.30
C VAL A 117 -4.40 -5.06 -1.50
N LEU A 118 -4.55 -5.91 -0.48
CA LEU A 118 -4.31 -7.35 -0.61
C LEU A 118 -5.26 -8.01 -1.62
N VAL A 119 -6.55 -7.66 -1.56
CA VAL A 119 -7.54 -8.15 -2.54
C VAL A 119 -7.20 -7.66 -3.94
N HIS A 120 -6.89 -6.37 -4.11
CA HIS A 120 -6.49 -5.81 -5.40
C HIS A 120 -5.25 -6.51 -5.96
N TYR A 121 -4.16 -6.61 -5.17
CA TYR A 121 -2.94 -7.33 -5.56
C TYR A 121 -3.24 -8.78 -5.94
N TYR A 122 -4.08 -9.48 -5.17
CA TYR A 122 -4.45 -10.85 -5.49
C TYR A 122 -5.18 -10.97 -6.83
N LEU A 123 -6.09 -10.05 -7.15
CA LEU A 123 -6.84 -10.08 -8.41
C LEU A 123 -5.94 -9.80 -9.63
N VAL A 124 -5.04 -8.81 -9.53
CA VAL A 124 -4.25 -8.33 -10.67
C VAL A 124 -2.86 -8.97 -10.80
N ARG A 125 -2.35 -9.61 -9.74
CA ARG A 125 -1.06 -10.33 -9.75
C ARG A 125 -1.22 -11.80 -9.37
N GLY A 126 -1.91 -12.07 -8.26
CA GLY A 126 -2.03 -13.43 -7.70
C GLY A 126 -2.77 -14.42 -8.60
N ILE A 127 -3.92 -14.02 -9.18
CA ILE A 127 -4.68 -14.85 -10.10
C ILE A 127 -3.90 -15.10 -11.40
N PRO A 128 -3.40 -14.07 -12.12
CA PRO A 128 -2.57 -14.29 -13.31
C PRO A 128 -1.39 -15.22 -13.07
N LEU A 129 -0.63 -15.01 -11.98
CA LEU A 129 0.51 -15.86 -11.64
C LEU A 129 0.10 -17.33 -11.45
N ARG A 130 -1.03 -17.59 -10.79
CA ARG A 130 -1.51 -18.96 -10.52
C ARG A 130 -1.99 -19.70 -11.77
N TRP A 131 -2.66 -19.01 -12.67
CA TRP A 131 -3.31 -19.64 -13.83
C TRP A 131 -2.48 -19.58 -15.11
N MET A 132 -1.61 -18.57 -15.23
CA MET A 132 -0.86 -18.27 -16.46
C MET A 132 0.66 -18.35 -16.24
N GLY A 133 1.11 -18.59 -15.01
CA GLY A 133 2.53 -18.75 -14.65
C GLY A 133 3.33 -17.45 -14.62
N ASP A 134 2.72 -16.34 -15.02
CA ASP A 134 3.29 -15.00 -15.05
C ASP A 134 2.15 -13.98 -14.80
N SER A 135 2.52 -12.77 -14.38
CA SER A 135 1.61 -11.62 -14.26
C SER A 135 2.09 -10.40 -15.04
N ALA A 136 3.21 -10.51 -15.77
CA ALA A 136 3.78 -9.42 -16.56
C ALA A 136 2.96 -9.08 -17.82
N PHE A 137 2.09 -9.95 -18.31
CA PHE A 137 1.20 -9.64 -19.45
C PHE A 137 -0.10 -8.97 -19.03
N VAL A 138 -0.33 -8.73 -17.74
CA VAL A 138 -1.56 -8.07 -17.25
C VAL A 138 -1.62 -6.64 -17.77
N ASP A 139 -2.65 -6.37 -18.55
CA ASP A 139 -2.99 -5.10 -19.17
C ASP A 139 -4.27 -4.51 -18.54
N PHE A 140 -4.73 -3.37 -19.04
CA PHE A 140 -5.98 -2.77 -18.59
C PHE A 140 -7.21 -3.57 -19.04
N SER A 141 -7.09 -4.43 -20.05
CA SER A 141 -8.19 -5.27 -20.56
C SER A 141 -8.80 -6.15 -19.47
N ILE A 142 -7.99 -6.74 -18.58
CA ILE A 142 -8.51 -7.55 -17.45
C ILE A 142 -9.32 -6.70 -16.46
N VAL A 143 -8.88 -5.47 -16.22
CA VAL A 143 -9.54 -4.51 -15.33
C VAL A 143 -10.84 -4.02 -15.97
N ALA A 144 -10.81 -3.68 -17.26
CA ALA A 144 -11.97 -3.29 -18.05
C ALA A 144 -13.02 -4.41 -18.09
N TRP A 145 -12.60 -5.66 -18.31
CA TRP A 145 -13.50 -6.82 -18.25
C TRP A 145 -14.16 -6.93 -16.87
N GLY A 146 -13.40 -6.74 -15.79
CA GLY A 146 -13.92 -6.73 -14.43
C GLY A 146 -14.95 -5.62 -14.20
N LEU A 147 -14.65 -4.39 -14.63
CA LEU A 147 -15.55 -3.23 -14.55
C LEU A 147 -16.86 -3.44 -15.32
N GLN A 148 -16.81 -4.15 -16.45
CA GLN A 148 -17.99 -4.45 -17.27
C GLN A 148 -18.81 -5.63 -16.72
N ASN A 149 -18.17 -6.71 -16.28
CA ASN A 149 -18.83 -7.98 -15.97
C ASN A 149 -19.10 -8.16 -14.47
N ARG A 150 -18.37 -7.49 -13.60
CA ARG A 150 -18.51 -7.53 -12.12
C ARG A 150 -18.53 -6.12 -11.51
N PRO A 151 -19.37 -5.21 -12.03
CA PRO A 151 -19.27 -3.77 -11.77
C PRO A 151 -19.30 -3.44 -10.28
N VAL A 152 -20.21 -4.01 -9.49
CA VAL A 152 -20.31 -3.69 -8.06
C VAL A 152 -19.00 -4.00 -7.32
N LEU A 153 -18.41 -5.17 -7.55
CA LEU A 153 -17.17 -5.56 -6.89
C LEU A 153 -16.01 -4.67 -7.32
N THR A 154 -15.82 -4.51 -8.63
CA THR A 154 -14.65 -3.84 -9.18
C THR A 154 -14.72 -2.32 -9.04
N TRP A 155 -15.89 -1.70 -9.23
CA TRP A 155 -16.04 -0.27 -8.96
C TRP A 155 -15.83 0.03 -7.49
N SER A 156 -16.46 -0.71 -6.57
CA SER A 156 -16.26 -0.50 -5.13
C SER A 156 -14.81 -0.72 -4.70
N LEU A 157 -14.12 -1.72 -5.24
CA LEU A 157 -12.72 -1.97 -4.92
C LEU A 157 -11.81 -0.80 -5.37
N HIS A 158 -11.96 -0.33 -6.62
CA HIS A 158 -11.11 0.75 -7.14
C HIS A 158 -11.44 2.11 -6.52
N THR A 159 -12.71 2.39 -6.20
CA THR A 159 -13.08 3.66 -5.54
C THR A 159 -12.62 3.72 -4.09
N LEU A 160 -12.59 2.59 -3.38
CA LEU A 160 -12.10 2.54 -2.00
C LEU A 160 -10.57 2.51 -1.89
N LEU A 161 -9.86 2.22 -2.99
CA LEU A 161 -8.39 2.21 -3.06
C LEU A 161 -7.80 3.56 -3.50
N LEU A 162 -8.65 4.47 -4.00
CA LEU A 162 -8.29 5.84 -4.35
C LEU A 162 -8.24 6.73 -3.09
#